data_AF-A0A1M3U0L2-F1
#
_entry.id   AF-A0A1M3U0L2-F1
#
_cell.length_a   1.000
_cell.length_b   1.000
_cell.length_c   1.000
_cell.angle_alpha   90.00
_cell.angle_beta   90.00
_cell.angle_gamma   90.00
#
_symmetry.space_group_name_H-M   'P 1'
#
loop_
_entity.id
_entity.type
_entity.pdbx_description
1 polymer ?
#
loop_
_entity_poly.entity_id
_entity_poly.type
_entity_poly.pdbx_seq_one_letter_code
_entity_poly.pdbx_strand_id
1 'polypeptide(L)' 'MEDIDQYPTFDIFIETLTIAFFFQLNSIKKPKTHRYPSLKGVDPKFRRNHRHALHGTAKALKERKEGKREIA' A
#
# COMPACT_ATOMS: atom_id res chain seq x y z
N MET A 1 25.42 49.17 2.38
CA MET A 1 24.86 48.20 3.33
C MET A 1 23.59 47.71 2.67
N GLU A 2 23.69 46.59 1.95
CA GLU A 2 22.56 46.03 1.21
C GLU A 2 21.68 45.27 2.21
N ASP A 3 20.44 45.71 2.37
CA ASP A 3 19.45 45.10 3.25
C ASP A 3 18.85 43.85 2.56
N ILE A 4 19.48 42.69 2.78
CA ILE A 4 19.12 41.39 2.19
C ILE A 4 17.98 40.66 2.94
N ASP A 5 17.43 41.20 4.03
CA ASP A 5 16.45 40.47 4.87
C ASP A 5 15.01 41.03 4.86
N GLN A 6 14.64 41.82 3.84
CA GLN A 6 13.28 42.34 3.72
C GLN A 6 12.41 41.41 2.84
N TYR A 7 11.52 40.66 3.49
CA TYR A 7 10.46 39.77 2.95
C TYR A 7 10.76 38.28 2.67
N PRO A 8 11.27 37.48 3.62
CA PRO A 8 11.10 36.04 3.56
C PRO A 8 9.69 35.58 3.99
N THR A 9 8.88 36.45 4.60
CA THR A 9 7.61 36.07 5.25
C THR A 9 6.39 36.06 4.32
N PHE A 10 6.33 36.96 3.34
CA PHE A 10 5.22 37.00 2.37
C PHE A 10 5.27 35.84 1.37
N ASP A 11 6.47 35.47 0.91
CA ASP A 11 6.65 34.32 0.01
C ASP A 11 6.26 33.00 0.69
N ILE A 12 6.73 32.75 1.92
CA ILE A 12 6.36 31.56 2.69
C ILE A 12 4.84 31.52 2.95
N PHE A 13 4.21 32.65 3.23
CA PHE A 13 2.77 32.72 3.49
C PHE A 13 1.95 32.41 2.23
N ILE A 14 2.31 32.96 1.08
CA ILE A 14 1.63 32.69 -0.19
C ILE A 14 1.90 31.25 -0.67
N GLU A 15 3.11 30.73 -0.49
CA GLU A 15 3.44 29.33 -0.80
C GLU A 15 2.62 28.35 0.04
N THR A 16 2.55 28.56 1.36
CA THR A 16 1.78 27.67 2.26
C THR A 16 0.28 27.75 2.00
N LEU A 17 -0.28 28.93 1.72
CA LEU A 17 -1.68 29.10 1.34
C LEU A 17 -1.99 28.44 0.00
N THR A 18 -1.09 28.56 -0.97
CA THR A 18 -1.25 27.98 -2.31
C THR A 18 -1.23 26.46 -2.26
N ILE A 19 -0.34 25.86 -1.48
CA ILE A 19 -0.27 24.40 -1.27
C ILE A 19 -1.53 23.89 -0.56
N ALA A 20 -1.98 24.56 0.51
CA ALA A 20 -3.19 24.18 1.23
C ALA A 20 -4.44 24.30 0.35
N PHE A 21 -4.55 25.38 -0.43
CA PHE A 21 -5.65 25.58 -1.39
C PHE A 21 -5.62 24.54 -2.52
N PHE A 22 -4.44 24.21 -3.06
CA PHE A 22 -4.27 23.15 -4.07
C PHE A 22 -4.73 21.77 -3.58
N PHE A 23 -4.44 21.40 -2.33
CA PHE A 23 -4.90 20.14 -1.73
C PHE A 23 -6.40 20.11 -1.46
N GLN A 24 -7.02 21.27 -1.21
CA GLN A 24 -8.46 21.38 -1.02
C GLN A 24 -9.22 21.27 -2.35
N LEU A 25 -8.66 21.85 -3.42
CA LEU A 25 -9.19 21.74 -4.78
C LEU A 25 -9.02 20.32 -5.35
N ASN A 26 -7.82 19.76 -5.22
CA ASN A 26 -7.53 18.38 -5.60
C ASN A 26 -7.87 17.47 -4.44
N SER A 27 -9.17 17.21 -4.23
CA SER A 27 -9.68 16.40 -3.11
C SER A 27 -8.75 15.25 -2.73
N ILE A 28 -8.03 15.37 -1.60
CA ILE A 28 -7.18 14.30 -1.07
C ILE A 28 -8.07 13.09 -0.79
N LYS A 29 -7.92 12.04 -1.60
CA LYS A 29 -8.74 10.83 -1.46
C LYS A 29 -8.19 9.97 -0.33
N LYS A 30 -9.12 9.43 0.46
CA LYS A 30 -8.79 8.41 1.47
C LYS A 30 -8.14 7.19 0.79
N PRO A 31 -7.19 6.50 1.45
CA PRO A 31 -6.61 5.29 0.90
C PRO A 31 -7.71 4.24 0.69
N LYS A 32 -7.67 3.55 -0.45
CA LYS A 32 -8.62 2.50 -0.77
C LYS A 32 -8.27 1.25 0.03
N THR A 33 -9.25 0.69 0.75
CA THR A 33 -9.11 -0.62 1.38
C THR A 33 -9.30 -1.70 0.31
N HIS A 34 -8.23 -2.42 -0.01
CA HIS A 34 -8.28 -3.56 -0.92
C HIS A 34 -8.46 -4.85 -0.12
N ARG A 35 -9.25 -5.79 -0.68
CA ARG A 35 -9.50 -7.11 -0.06
C ARG A 35 -8.21 -7.89 0.22
N TYR A 36 -7.18 -7.69 -0.60
CA TYR A 36 -5.90 -8.40 -0.49
C TYR A 36 -4.77 -7.40 -0.22
N PRO A 37 -4.22 -7.37 1.01
CA PRO A 37 -3.08 -6.53 1.33
C PRO A 37 -1.77 -7.13 0.77
N SER A 38 -0.76 -6.28 0.60
CA SER A 38 0.57 -6.77 0.23
C SER A 38 1.25 -7.48 1.41
N LEU A 39 1.99 -8.56 1.14
CA LEU A 39 2.81 -9.26 2.15
C LEU A 39 4.22 -8.64 2.29
N LYS A 40 4.45 -7.42 1.78
CA LYS A 40 5.75 -6.74 1.87
C LYS A 40 5.99 -6.31 3.33
N GLY A 41 7.15 -6.65 3.89
CA GLY A 41 7.49 -6.37 5.30
C GLY A 41 7.01 -7.43 6.30
N VAL A 42 6.25 -8.44 5.87
CA VAL A 42 5.89 -9.59 6.72
C VAL A 42 7.11 -10.49 6.92
N ASP A 43 7.21 -11.10 8.11
CA ASP A 43 8.29 -12.01 8.49
C ASP A 43 8.61 -13.03 7.35
N PRO A 44 9.89 -13.14 6.94
CA PRO A 44 10.31 -14.07 5.90
C PRO A 44 9.91 -15.53 6.17
N LYS A 45 9.88 -15.99 7.43
CA LYS A 45 9.48 -17.37 7.76
C LYS A 45 7.97 -17.57 7.57
N PHE A 46 7.15 -16.64 8.06
CA PHE A 46 5.71 -16.67 7.85
C PHE A 46 5.33 -16.63 6.36
N ARG A 47 5.97 -15.75 5.58
CA ARG A 47 5.75 -15.69 4.12
C ARG A 47 6.11 -16.98 3.39
N ARG A 48 7.23 -17.61 3.75
CA ARG A 48 7.64 -18.89 3.15
C ARG A 48 6.62 -19.98 3.48
N ASN A 49 6.22 -20.09 4.75
CA ASN A 49 5.22 -21.06 5.18
C ASN A 49 3.88 -20.87 4.46
N HIS A 50 3.40 -19.63 4.36
CA HIS A 50 2.16 -19.31 3.65
C HIS A 50 2.18 -19.78 2.19
N ARG A 51 3.31 -19.61 1.48
CA ARG A 51 3.47 -20.14 0.11
C ARG A 51 3.35 -21.66 0.06
N HIS A 52 4.03 -22.36 0.96
CA HIS A 52 3.98 -23.83 1.00
C HIS A 52 2.57 -24.34 1.32
N ALA A 53 1.88 -23.72 2.27
CA ALA A 53 0.50 -24.07 2.62
C ALA A 53 -0.45 -23.90 1.43
N LEU A 54 -0.40 -22.75 0.74
CA LEU A 54 -1.23 -22.49 -0.45
C LEU A 54 -0.92 -23.46 -1.59
N HIS A 55 0.34 -23.80 -1.82
CA HIS A 55 0.70 -24.80 -2.83
C HIS A 55 0.19 -26.20 -2.46
N GLY A 56 0.26 -26.58 -1.18
CA GLY A 56 -0.26 -27.85 -0.68
C GLY A 56 -1.78 -27.97 -0.86
N THR A 57 -2.53 -26.93 -0.49
CA THR A 57 -4.00 -26.93 -0.66
C THR A 57 -4.40 -26.96 -2.13
N ALA A 58 -3.72 -26.19 -3.00
CA ALA A 58 -3.99 -26.20 -4.43
C ALA A 58 -3.72 -27.58 -5.06
N LYS A 59 -2.62 -28.24 -4.68
CA LYS A 59 -2.30 -29.61 -5.13
C LYS A 59 -3.37 -30.61 -4.68
N ALA A 60 -3.80 -30.54 -3.42
CA ALA A 60 -4.81 -31.43 -2.89
C ALA A 60 -6.18 -31.26 -3.56
N LEU A 61 -6.59 -30.02 -3.84
CA LEU A 61 -7.81 -29.73 -4.59
C LEU A 61 -7.74 -30.24 -6.03
N LYS A 62 -6.59 -30.11 -6.68
CA LYS A 62 -6.36 -30.64 -8.03
C LYS A 62 -6.47 -32.16 -8.07
N GLU A 63 -5.82 -32.86 -7.15
CA GLU A 63 -5.84 -34.33 -7.08
C GLU A 63 -7.24 -34.88 -6.75
N ARG A 64 -8.00 -34.16 -5.91
CA ARG A 64 -9.42 -34.46 -5.66
C ARG A 64 -10.26 -34.29 -6.94
N LYS A 65 -10.05 -33.21 -7.69
CA LYS A 65 -10.78 -32.97 -8.96
C LYS A 65 -10.44 -34.01 -10.02
N GLU A 66 -9.20 -34.49 -10.03
CA GLU A 66 -8.73 -35.54 -10.95
C GLU A 66 -9.15 -36.95 -10.52
N GLY A 67 -9.86 -37.12 -9.40
CA GLY A 67 -10.32 -38.42 -8.91
C GLY A 67 -9.20 -39.35 -8.43
N LYS A 68 -7.96 -38.85 -8.33
CA LYS A 68 -6.78 -39.62 -7.88
C LYS A 68 -6.74 -39.84 -6.36
N ARG A 69 -7.65 -39.17 -5.63
CA ARG A 69 -7.82 -39.35 -4.19
C ARG A 69 -9.26 -39.76 -3.92
N GLU A 70 -9.41 -40.96 -3.38
CA GLU A 70 -10.65 -41.47 -2.79
C GLU A 70 -11.17 -40.47 -1.75
N ILE A 71 -12.48 -40.23 -1.71
CA ILE A 71 -13.11 -39.52 -0.59
C ILE A 71 -13.12 -40.53 0.57
N ALA A 72 -12.28 -40.30 1.58
CA ALA A 72 -12.32 -41.04 2.84
C ALA A 72 -13.58 -40.69 3.64
#